data_AF-A0A933PD18-F1
#
_entry.id   AF-A0A933PD18-F1
#
_cell.length_a   1.000
_cell.length_b   1.000
_cell.length_c   1.000
_cell.angle_alpha   90.00
_cell.angle_beta   90.00
_cell.angle_gamma   90.00
#
_symmetry.space_group_name_H-M   'P 1'
#
loop_
_entity.id
_entity.type
_entity.pdbx_description
1 polymer ?
#
loop_
_entity_poly.entity_id
_entity_poly.type
_entity_poly.pdbx_seq_one_letter_code
_entity_poly.pdbx_strand_id
1 'polypeptide(L)'
;MSPGSRVAAACERRGADVVVRACLDLLAGRESEPDVVEALGGDHARQLLAQGVPEVHAYWLRVWGARGLLYAWHAARDADVDAGLAAATADPHWRVREMVCKVVAKRVRGDVLEAVLPLRDDPVERVRRAAGRAVVRVTAAGS
;
A
#
# COMPACT_ATOMS: atom_id res chain seq x y z
N MET A 1 -10.19 -4.62 -16.66
CA MET A 1 -10.32 -3.38 -15.85
C MET A 1 -9.01 -3.11 -15.12
N SER A 2 -8.51 -1.86 -15.09
CA SER A 2 -7.27 -1.52 -14.39
C SER A 2 -7.45 -1.65 -12.85
N PRO A 3 -6.36 -1.80 -12.07
CA PRO A 3 -6.47 -1.74 -10.61
C PRO A 3 -7.10 -0.45 -10.10
N GLY A 4 -6.68 0.72 -10.61
CA GLY A 4 -7.22 2.00 -10.17
C GLY A 4 -8.72 2.12 -10.42
N SER A 5 -9.19 1.65 -11.58
CA SER A 5 -10.63 1.63 -11.90
C SER A 5 -11.41 0.70 -10.96
N ARG A 6 -10.85 -0.45 -10.55
CA ARG A 6 -11.49 -1.35 -9.58
C ARG A 6 -11.58 -0.74 -8.19
N VAL A 7 -10.51 -0.08 -7.74
CA VAL A 7 -10.50 0.59 -6.43
C VAL A 7 -11.47 1.78 -6.42
N ALA A 8 -11.48 2.60 -7.46
CA ALA A 8 -12.43 3.71 -7.58
C ALA A 8 -13.89 3.21 -7.50
N ALA A 9 -14.23 2.16 -8.27
CA ALA A 9 -15.56 1.57 -8.22
C ALA A 9 -15.89 0.97 -6.85
N ALA A 10 -14.90 0.45 -6.10
CA ALA A 10 -15.13 -0.01 -4.73
C ALA A 10 -15.40 1.16 -3.77
N CYS A 11 -14.66 2.27 -3.90
CA CYS A 11 -14.93 3.48 -3.13
C CYS A 11 -16.33 4.04 -3.42
N GLU A 12 -16.78 4.03 -4.67
CA GLU A 12 -18.14 4.44 -5.05
C GLU A 12 -19.22 3.56 -4.39
N ARG A 13 -19.00 2.24 -4.31
CA ARG A 13 -19.98 1.31 -3.74
C ARG A 13 -19.98 1.26 -2.21
N ARG A 14 -18.82 1.40 -1.57
CA ARG A 14 -18.63 1.13 -0.13
C ARG A 14 -18.26 2.37 0.68
N GLY A 15 -17.89 3.47 0.03
CA GLY A 15 -17.28 4.63 0.66
C GLY A 15 -15.75 4.55 0.68
N ALA A 16 -15.10 5.69 0.43
CA ALA A 16 -13.64 5.77 0.38
C ALA A 16 -12.99 5.40 1.74
N ASP A 17 -13.56 5.88 2.85
CA ASP A 17 -13.01 5.63 4.19
C ASP A 17 -13.03 4.15 4.55
N VAL A 18 -14.08 3.42 4.15
CA VAL A 18 -14.18 1.96 4.32
C VAL A 18 -13.07 1.26 3.55
N VAL A 19 -12.82 1.66 2.30
CA VAL A 19 -11.76 1.08 1.47
C VAL A 19 -10.37 1.44 2.02
N VAL A 20 -10.16 2.65 2.53
CA VAL A 20 -8.91 3.07 3.17
C VAL A 20 -8.67 2.25 4.44
N ARG A 21 -9.68 2.07 5.30
CA ARG A 21 -9.56 1.25 6.51
C ARG A 21 -9.18 -0.19 6.17
N ALA A 22 -9.87 -0.79 5.20
CA ALA A 22 -9.55 -2.12 4.67
C ALA A 22 -8.11 -2.21 4.15
N CYS A 23 -7.63 -1.18 3.44
CA CYS A 23 -6.23 -1.14 2.99
C CYS A 23 -5.24 -1.16 4.16
N LEU A 24 -5.54 -0.43 5.23
CA LEU A 24 -4.70 -0.37 6.43
C LEU A 24 -4.75 -1.67 7.26
N ASP A 25 -5.91 -2.30 7.35
CA ASP A 25 -6.06 -3.61 7.98
C ASP A 25 -5.22 -4.66 7.23
N LEU A 26 -5.39 -4.74 5.92
CA LEU A 26 -4.61 -5.65 5.09
C LEU A 26 -3.13 -5.36 5.18
N LEU A 27 -2.71 -4.09 5.15
CA LEU A 27 -1.30 -3.69 5.27
C LEU A 27 -0.68 -4.10 6.61
N ALA A 28 -1.47 -4.05 7.69
CA ALA A 28 -1.07 -4.51 9.02
C ALA A 28 -1.15 -6.05 9.19
N GLY A 29 -1.52 -6.79 8.14
CA GLY A 29 -1.67 -8.24 8.18
C GLY A 29 -2.95 -8.72 8.85
N ARG A 30 -3.95 -7.86 9.04
CA ARG A 30 -5.28 -8.21 9.51
C ARG A 30 -6.18 -8.62 8.35
N GLU A 31 -7.26 -9.31 8.67
CA GLU A 31 -8.32 -9.64 7.71
C GLU A 31 -9.13 -8.40 7.33
N SER A 32 -9.80 -8.48 6.17
CA SER A 32 -10.69 -7.45 5.69
C SER A 32 -11.76 -8.06 4.79
N GLU A 33 -12.79 -7.27 4.46
CA GLU A 33 -13.95 -7.73 3.71
C GLU A 33 -13.56 -8.34 2.36
N PRO A 34 -13.98 -9.59 2.04
CA PRO A 34 -13.54 -10.30 0.85
C PRO A 34 -13.78 -9.54 -0.47
N ASP A 35 -14.89 -8.81 -0.57
CA ASP A 35 -15.20 -8.05 -1.78
C ASP A 35 -14.28 -6.83 -1.98
N VAL A 36 -13.83 -6.20 -0.89
CA VAL A 36 -12.81 -5.15 -0.94
C VAL A 36 -11.47 -5.76 -1.32
N VAL A 37 -11.09 -6.91 -0.74
CA VAL A 37 -9.86 -7.63 -1.11
C VAL A 37 -9.86 -7.99 -2.60
N GLU A 38 -10.98 -8.48 -3.13
CA GLU A 38 -11.16 -8.73 -4.56
C GLU A 38 -11.02 -7.47 -5.40
N ALA A 39 -11.59 -6.35 -4.97
CA ALA A 39 -11.45 -5.08 -5.69
C ALA A 39 -9.98 -4.64 -5.76
N LEU A 40 -9.22 -4.83 -4.68
CA LEU A 40 -7.79 -4.50 -4.61
C LEU A 40 -6.94 -5.46 -5.47
N GLY A 41 -7.05 -6.77 -5.27
CA GLY A 41 -6.20 -7.78 -5.91
C GLY A 41 -6.67 -8.28 -7.28
N GLY A 42 -7.98 -8.26 -7.54
CA GLY A 42 -8.61 -8.69 -8.80
C GLY A 42 -8.75 -10.19 -8.88
N ASP A 43 -8.66 -10.74 -10.09
CA ASP A 43 -8.80 -12.19 -10.32
C ASP A 43 -7.83 -13.02 -9.47
N HIS A 44 -6.62 -12.51 -9.21
CA HIS A 44 -5.67 -13.13 -8.29
C HIS A 44 -6.23 -13.20 -6.87
N ALA A 45 -6.79 -12.11 -6.33
CA ALA A 45 -7.42 -12.12 -5.01
C ALA A 45 -8.58 -13.11 -4.96
N ARG A 46 -9.44 -13.11 -5.97
CA ARG A 46 -10.58 -14.02 -6.04
C ARG A 46 -10.14 -15.48 -5.98
N GLN A 47 -9.14 -15.86 -6.79
CA GLN A 47 -8.61 -17.22 -6.81
C GLN A 47 -7.97 -17.59 -5.47
N LEU A 48 -7.17 -16.69 -4.90
CA LEU A 48 -6.49 -16.89 -3.62
C LEU A 48 -7.48 -17.07 -2.46
N LEU A 49 -8.57 -16.30 -2.43
CA LEU A 49 -9.61 -16.41 -1.41
C LEU A 49 -10.42 -17.69 -1.57
N ALA A 50 -10.78 -18.07 -2.81
CA ALA A 50 -11.56 -19.28 -3.08
C ALA A 50 -10.81 -20.57 -2.71
N GLN A 51 -9.48 -20.56 -2.83
CA GLN A 51 -8.62 -21.72 -2.52
C GLN A 51 -8.10 -21.71 -1.08
N GLY A 52 -8.37 -20.66 -0.31
CA GLY A 52 -7.67 -20.37 0.93
C GLY A 52 -6.28 -19.80 0.66
N VAL A 53 -5.82 -18.87 1.50
CA VAL A 53 -4.56 -18.16 1.28
C VAL A 53 -3.38 -18.95 1.84
N PRO A 54 -2.47 -19.49 1.01
CA PRO A 54 -1.26 -20.14 1.52
C PRO A 54 -0.36 -19.12 2.21
N GLU A 55 0.33 -19.51 3.28
CA GLU A 55 1.20 -18.62 4.05
C GLU A 55 2.26 -17.92 3.18
N VAL A 56 2.86 -18.66 2.24
CA VAL A 56 3.84 -18.14 1.27
C VAL A 56 3.28 -17.03 0.37
N HIS A 57 1.96 -16.92 0.24
CA HIS A 57 1.27 -15.90 -0.56
C HIS A 57 0.56 -14.84 0.29
N ALA A 58 0.54 -14.96 1.61
CA ALA A 58 -0.15 -14.03 2.51
C ALA A 58 0.36 -12.58 2.38
N TYR A 59 1.62 -12.38 1.97
CA TYR A 59 2.17 -11.05 1.72
C TYR A 59 1.43 -10.28 0.60
N TRP A 60 0.75 -10.96 -0.31
CA TRP A 60 -0.01 -10.30 -1.38
C TRP A 60 -1.13 -9.43 -0.84
N LEU A 61 -1.77 -9.84 0.26
CA LEU A 61 -2.79 -9.05 0.94
C LEU A 61 -2.23 -7.69 1.37
N ARG A 62 -1.05 -7.68 2.02
CA ARG A 62 -0.33 -6.45 2.42
C ARG A 62 0.06 -5.59 1.23
N VAL A 63 0.55 -6.21 0.14
CA VAL A 63 0.89 -5.49 -1.10
C VAL A 63 -0.36 -4.84 -1.72
N TRP A 64 -1.50 -5.52 -1.70
CA TRP A 64 -2.75 -4.99 -2.22
C TRP A 64 -3.31 -3.88 -1.35
N GLY A 65 -3.24 -4.00 -0.03
CA GLY A 65 -3.55 -2.92 0.91
C GLY A 65 -2.74 -1.66 0.63
N ALA A 66 -1.41 -1.77 0.59
CA ALA A 66 -0.54 -0.64 0.24
C ALA A 66 -0.90 -0.03 -1.13
N ARG A 67 -1.08 -0.86 -2.16
CA ARG A 67 -1.40 -0.37 -3.51
C ARG A 67 -2.79 0.27 -3.59
N GLY A 68 -3.76 -0.16 -2.79
CA GLY A 68 -5.08 0.46 -2.70
C GLY A 68 -5.01 1.93 -2.30
N LEU A 69 -4.07 2.28 -1.41
CA LEU A 69 -3.81 3.67 -0.97
C LEU A 69 -3.27 4.58 -2.09
N LEU A 70 -2.87 4.04 -3.26
CA LEU A 70 -2.62 4.86 -4.45
C LEU A 70 -3.89 5.49 -5.01
N TYR A 71 -5.06 4.91 -4.74
CA TYR A 71 -6.31 5.25 -5.42
C TYR A 71 -7.45 5.62 -4.47
N ALA A 72 -7.61 4.92 -3.35
CA ALA A 72 -8.77 5.07 -2.46
C ALA A 72 -8.74 6.33 -1.59
N TRP A 73 -7.55 6.90 -1.40
CA TRP A 73 -7.32 7.96 -0.43
C TRP A 73 -7.24 9.33 -1.10
N HIS A 74 -7.85 10.36 -0.52
CA HIS A 74 -7.87 11.71 -1.11
C HIS A 74 -7.41 12.83 -0.17
N ALA A 75 -7.25 12.55 1.13
CA ALA A 75 -6.86 13.57 2.10
C ALA A 75 -5.37 13.96 1.95
N ALA A 76 -5.10 15.27 2.00
CA ALA A 76 -3.74 15.80 1.96
C ALA A 76 -2.92 15.37 3.19
N ARG A 77 -3.58 15.12 4.33
CA ARG A 77 -2.99 14.59 5.57
C ARG A 77 -3.94 13.55 6.17
N ASP A 78 -3.37 12.47 6.70
CA ASP A 78 -4.12 11.41 7.39
C ASP A 78 -3.12 10.63 8.24
N ALA A 79 -3.16 10.85 9.56
CA ALA A 79 -2.18 10.31 10.49
C ALA A 79 -2.23 8.77 10.56
N ASP A 80 -3.42 8.17 10.39
CA ASP A 80 -3.57 6.71 10.39
C ASP A 80 -2.89 6.10 9.16
N VAL A 81 -3.08 6.72 7.99
CA VAL A 81 -2.44 6.25 6.76
C VAL A 81 -0.93 6.43 6.83
N ASP A 82 -0.45 7.58 7.32
CA ASP A 82 0.98 7.82 7.47
C ASP A 82 1.62 6.84 8.47
N ALA A 83 0.98 6.59 9.61
CA ALA A 83 1.45 5.61 10.60
C ALA A 83 1.47 4.19 10.01
N GLY A 84 0.43 3.79 9.27
CA GLY A 84 0.37 2.49 8.61
C GLY A 84 1.46 2.31 7.55
N LEU A 85 1.72 3.35 6.74
CA LEU A 85 2.80 3.34 5.76
C LEU A 85 4.17 3.29 6.44
N ALA A 86 4.38 4.08 7.49
CA ALA A 86 5.63 4.09 8.25
C ALA A 86 5.92 2.72 8.89
N ALA A 87 4.93 2.09 9.51
CA ALA A 87 5.09 0.74 10.08
C ALA A 87 5.45 -0.30 9.00
N ALA A 88 4.83 -0.21 7.83
CA ALA A 88 5.06 -1.15 6.74
C ALA A 88 6.42 -0.99 6.03
N THR A 89 7.23 0.03 6.34
CA THR A 89 8.63 0.08 5.88
C THR A 89 9.48 -1.01 6.52
N ALA A 90 9.06 -1.57 7.66
CA ALA A 90 9.73 -2.68 8.33
C ALA A 90 9.19 -4.07 7.95
N ASP A 91 8.28 -4.17 6.96
CA ASP A 91 7.67 -5.46 6.59
C ASP A 91 8.75 -6.50 6.22
N PRO A 92 8.64 -7.76 6.69
CA PRO A 92 9.61 -8.81 6.36
C PRO A 92 9.71 -9.06 4.86
N HIS A 93 8.61 -8.89 4.12
CA HIS A 93 8.56 -9.15 2.70
C HIS A 93 8.91 -7.89 1.89
N TRP A 94 10.02 -7.95 1.14
CA TRP A 94 10.57 -6.82 0.37
C TRP A 94 9.56 -6.14 -0.56
N ARG A 95 8.59 -6.90 -1.08
CA ARG A 95 7.59 -6.37 -2.01
C ARG A 95 6.59 -5.42 -1.35
N VAL A 96 6.34 -5.58 -0.06
CA VAL A 96 5.51 -4.63 0.73
C VAL A 96 6.30 -3.33 0.90
N ARG A 97 7.55 -3.41 1.36
CA ARG A 97 8.45 -2.26 1.47
C ARG A 97 8.59 -1.48 0.15
N GLU A 98 8.79 -2.20 -0.97
CA GLU A 98 8.82 -1.61 -2.32
C GLU A 98 7.52 -0.84 -2.64
N MET A 99 6.36 -1.39 -2.26
CA MET A 99 5.06 -0.78 -2.54
C MET A 99 4.79 0.45 -1.70
N VAL A 100 5.15 0.41 -0.42
CA VAL A 100 5.09 1.58 0.49
C VAL A 100 5.89 2.74 -0.09
N CYS A 101 7.13 2.52 -0.51
CA CYS A 101 7.95 3.56 -1.16
C CYS A 101 7.27 4.15 -2.40
N LYS A 102 6.58 3.33 -3.21
CA LYS A 102 5.85 3.80 -4.39
C LYS A 102 4.64 4.67 -4.01
N VAL A 103 3.93 4.32 -2.93
CA VAL A 103 2.81 5.13 -2.41
C VAL A 103 3.32 6.47 -1.90
N VAL A 104 4.35 6.47 -1.05
CA VAL A 104 4.98 7.68 -0.51
C VAL A 104 5.45 8.59 -1.65
N ALA A 105 6.12 8.04 -2.67
CA ALA A 105 6.57 8.80 -3.82
C ALA A 105 5.43 9.40 -4.65
N LYS A 106 4.35 8.64 -4.88
CA LYS A 106 3.23 9.06 -5.74
C LYS A 106 2.32 10.06 -5.04
N ARG A 107 2.18 9.95 -3.72
CA ARG A 107 1.33 10.79 -2.88
C ARG A 107 2.10 11.89 -2.14
N VAL A 108 3.42 11.95 -2.32
CA VAL A 108 4.30 12.99 -1.75
C VAL A 108 4.13 13.09 -0.23
N ARG A 109 4.21 11.95 0.48
CA ARG A 109 4.00 11.90 1.93
C ARG A 109 5.28 12.27 2.69
N GLY A 110 5.39 13.56 3.02
CA GLY A 110 6.49 14.11 3.83
C GLY A 110 6.58 13.47 5.22
N ASP A 111 5.45 13.27 5.87
CA ASP A 111 5.38 12.78 7.26
C ASP A 111 5.89 11.32 7.42
N VAL A 112 6.06 10.58 6.31
CA VAL A 112 6.57 9.19 6.28
C VAL A 112 8.05 9.13 5.88
N LEU A 113 8.67 10.26 5.52
CA LEU A 113 9.99 10.29 4.90
C LEU A 113 11.08 9.67 5.79
N GLU A 114 11.07 9.96 7.10
CA GLU A 114 12.03 9.40 8.07
C GLU A 114 12.01 7.88 8.08
N ALA A 115 10.83 7.25 7.97
CA ALA A 115 10.71 5.79 7.91
C ALA A 115 11.19 5.19 6.58
N VAL A 116 11.22 5.99 5.50
CA VAL A 116 11.67 5.56 4.16
C VAL A 116 13.17 5.73 3.97
N LEU A 117 13.82 6.68 4.64
CA LEU A 117 15.25 6.96 4.49
C LEU A 117 16.14 5.70 4.62
N PRO A 118 15.97 4.83 5.64
CA PRO A 118 16.78 3.62 5.78
C PRO A 118 16.63 2.64 4.63
N LEU A 119 15.49 2.63 3.92
CA LEU A 119 15.24 1.72 2.80
C LEU A 119 16.10 2.02 1.56
N ARG A 120 16.85 3.13 1.55
CA ARG A 120 17.86 3.40 0.52
C ARG A 120 19.02 2.40 0.58
N ASP A 121 19.24 1.76 1.72
CA ASP A 121 20.26 0.75 1.94
C ASP A 121 19.66 -0.67 2.12
N ASP A 122 18.38 -0.86 1.78
CA ASP A 122 17.69 -2.16 1.83
C ASP A 122 18.48 -3.24 1.06
N PRO A 123 18.56 -4.49 1.54
CA PRO A 123 19.29 -5.56 0.82
C PRO A 123 18.75 -5.79 -0.61
N VAL A 124 17.49 -5.49 -0.87
CA VAL A 124 16.84 -5.67 -2.17
C VAL A 124 16.94 -4.40 -3.01
N GLU A 125 17.63 -4.49 -4.15
CA GLU A 125 17.87 -3.37 -5.08
C GLU A 125 16.59 -2.65 -5.51
N ARG A 126 15.50 -3.39 -5.73
CA ARG A 126 14.20 -2.83 -6.10
C ARG A 126 13.64 -1.90 -5.01
N VAL A 127 13.84 -2.26 -3.74
CA VAL A 127 13.43 -1.43 -2.60
C VAL A 127 14.31 -0.19 -2.54
N ARG A 128 15.64 -0.33 -2.65
CA ARG A 128 16.57 0.82 -2.71
C ARG A 128 16.19 1.83 -3.78
N ARG A 129 15.91 1.36 -5.01
CA ARG A 129 15.47 2.21 -6.13
C ARG A 129 14.13 2.88 -5.87
N ALA A 130 13.20 2.20 -5.20
CA ALA A 130 11.91 2.78 -4.84
C ALA A 130 12.03 3.85 -3.75
N ALA A 131 12.84 3.58 -2.71
CA ALA A 131 13.13 4.52 -1.63
C ALA A 131 13.82 5.78 -2.15
N GLY A 132 14.86 5.64 -2.99
CA GLY A 132 15.55 6.78 -3.60
C GLY A 132 14.59 7.68 -4.40
N ARG A 133 13.68 7.09 -5.19
CA ARG A 133 12.65 7.87 -5.91
C ARG A 133 11.65 8.56 -4.97
N ALA A 134 11.31 7.93 -3.85
CA ALA A 134 10.41 8.52 -2.86
C ALA A 134 11.05 9.75 -2.22
N VAL A 135 12.29 9.63 -1.76
CA VAL A 135 13.06 10.73 -1.17
C VAL A 135 13.13 11.91 -2.13
N VAL A 136 13.59 11.70 -3.37
CA VAL A 136 13.70 12.76 -4.37
C VAL A 136 12.36 13.47 -4.61
N ARG A 137 11.26 12.72 -4.74
CA ARG A 137 9.95 13.32 -4.99
C ARG A 137 9.41 14.11 -3.80
N VAL A 138 9.59 13.61 -2.59
CA VAL A 138 9.08 14.24 -1.38
C VAL A 138 9.85 15.53 -1.09
N THR A 139 11.19 15.49 -1.18
CA THR A 139 12.01 16.69 -0.91
C THR A 139 11.79 17.78 -1.95
N ALA A 140 11.62 17.42 -3.22
CA ALA A 140 11.38 18.38 -4.30
C ALA A 140 10.02 19.10 -4.20
N ALA A 141 9.06 18.56 -3.45
CA ALA A 141 7.74 19.17 -3.24
C ALA A 141 7.66 20.03 -1.96
N GLY A 142 8.63 19.91 -1.07
CA GLY A 142 8.75 20.73 0.15
C GLY A 142 9.71 21.91 0.01
N SER A 143 10.40 22.02 -1.13
CA SER A 143 11.22 23.18 -1.54
C SER A 143 10.37 24.18 -2.31
#